data_AF-A0A941Z117-F1
#
_entry.id   AF-A0A941Z117-F1
#
_cell.length_a   1.000
_cell.length_b   1.000
_cell.length_c   1.000
_cell.angle_alpha   90.00
_cell.angle_beta   90.00
_cell.angle_gamma   90.00
#
_symmetry.space_group_name_H-M   'P 1'
#
loop_
_entity.id
_entity.type
_entity.pdbx_description
1 polymer ?
#
loop_
_entity_poly.entity_id
_entity_poly.type
_entity_poly.pdbx_seq_one_letter_code
_entity_poly.pdbx_strand_id
1 'polypeptide(L)'
;MTEAAAAPRGPLAWAGQALLYGFFALLVGVFTTWPVYHALQPNDALIKLSFSHAGKPVTECRKRTPEELAKLPPNMRAPLDCPRERSPVIVELDIDGKQVFSRAAQPSGLRRDGPATVYYRMVVPAGSHQLAVRLKDDVRAPGFTHTREETVKLDPTQIVVVDFDPATQSITIQ
;
A
#
# COMPACT_ATOMS: atom_id res chain seq x y z
N MET A 1 20.90 -23.46 -57.79
CA MET A 1 20.94 -22.70 -56.52
C MET A 1 22.41 -22.43 -56.25
N THR A 2 22.94 -21.33 -56.79
CA THR A 2 24.37 -21.00 -56.68
C THR A 2 24.50 -19.94 -55.60
N GLU A 3 24.97 -20.40 -54.44
CA GLU A 3 25.35 -19.57 -53.30
C GLU A 3 26.52 -18.68 -53.73
N ALA A 4 26.33 -17.36 -53.73
CA ALA A 4 27.41 -16.43 -54.02
C ALA A 4 28.41 -16.49 -52.87
N ALA A 5 29.58 -17.09 -53.12
CA ALA A 5 30.68 -17.12 -52.17
C ALA A 5 31.08 -15.69 -51.79
N ALA A 6 31.00 -15.36 -50.50
CA ALA A 6 31.35 -14.04 -49.99
C ALA A 6 32.83 -13.72 -50.30
N ALA A 7 33.07 -12.57 -50.93
CA ALA A 7 34.42 -12.09 -51.24
C ALA A 7 35.30 -12.01 -49.97
N PRO A 8 36.61 -12.29 -50.06
CA PRO A 8 37.51 -12.23 -48.92
C PRO A 8 37.55 -10.81 -48.36
N ARG A 9 37.23 -10.66 -47.07
CA ARG A 9 37.26 -9.35 -46.39
C ARG A 9 38.70 -8.87 -46.27
N GLY A 10 39.04 -7.78 -46.95
CA GLY A 10 40.34 -7.12 -46.84
C GLY A 10 40.58 -6.54 -45.43
N PRO A 11 41.82 -6.16 -45.08
CA PRO A 11 42.18 -5.66 -43.75
C PRO A 11 41.36 -4.43 -43.31
N LEU A 12 40.96 -3.58 -44.26
CA LEU A 12 40.11 -2.41 -44.01
C LEU A 12 38.71 -2.80 -43.53
N ALA A 13 38.14 -3.89 -44.05
CA ALA A 13 36.83 -4.38 -43.64
C ALA A 13 36.86 -4.93 -42.21
N TRP A 14 37.96 -5.61 -41.82
CA TRP A 14 38.18 -6.06 -40.44
C TRP A 14 38.37 -4.89 -39.48
N ALA A 15 39.12 -3.86 -39.87
CA ALA A 15 39.27 -2.64 -39.07
C ALA A 15 37.92 -1.93 -38.87
N GLY A 16 37.11 -1.81 -39.92
CA GLY A 16 35.76 -1.23 -39.83
C GLY A 16 34.83 -2.05 -38.92
N GLN A 17 34.85 -3.38 -39.03
CA GLN A 17 34.05 -4.26 -38.17
C GLN A 17 34.48 -4.17 -36.70
N ALA A 18 35.79 -4.15 -36.42
CA ALA A 18 36.31 -3.99 -35.07
C ALA A 18 35.92 -2.62 -34.48
N LEU A 19 35.95 -1.55 -35.28
CA LEU A 19 35.53 -0.22 -34.85
C LEU A 19 34.04 -0.18 -34.52
N LEU A 20 33.19 -0.72 -35.40
CA LEU A 20 31.73 -0.74 -35.18
C LEU A 20 31.33 -1.58 -33.98
N TYR A 21 31.91 -2.78 -33.83
CA TYR A 21 31.64 -3.64 -32.68
C TYR A 21 32.24 -3.09 -31.38
N GLY A 22 33.42 -2.47 -31.44
CA GLY A 22 34.01 -1.76 -30.30
C GLY A 22 33.14 -0.60 -29.84
N PHE A 23 32.64 0.21 -30.78
CA PHE A 23 31.72 1.30 -30.48
C PHE A 23 30.39 0.79 -29.91
N PHE A 24 29.82 -0.27 -30.49
CA PHE A 24 28.61 -0.90 -29.99
C PHE A 24 28.81 -1.45 -28.56
N ALA A 25 29.91 -2.18 -28.32
CA ALA A 25 30.25 -2.71 -27.01
C ALA A 25 30.47 -1.59 -25.98
N LEU A 26 31.07 -0.47 -26.38
CA LEU A 26 31.23 0.72 -25.54
C LEU A 26 29.87 1.31 -25.15
N LEU A 27 28.96 1.51 -26.12
CA LEU A 27 27.62 2.02 -25.84
C LEU A 27 26.86 1.11 -24.88
N VAL A 28 26.89 -0.21 -25.13
CA VAL A 28 26.28 -1.19 -24.23
C VAL A 28 26.90 -1.08 -22.83
N GLY A 29 28.22 -1.06 -22.72
CA GLY A 29 28.93 -0.95 -21.44
C GLY A 29 28.58 0.32 -20.66
N VAL A 30 28.53 1.48 -21.33
CA VAL A 30 28.17 2.77 -20.72
C VAL A 30 26.71 2.76 -20.27
N PHE A 31 25.79 2.38 -21.16
CA PHE A 31 24.35 2.47 -20.87
C PHE A 31 23.79 1.30 -20.07
N THR A 32 24.61 0.29 -19.72
CA THR A 32 24.19 -0.80 -18.83
C THR A 32 23.96 -0.31 -17.40
N THR A 33 24.74 0.67 -16.93
CA THR A 33 24.66 1.16 -15.53
C THR A 33 24.48 2.67 -15.42
N TRP A 34 24.58 3.41 -16.53
CA TRP A 34 24.45 4.86 -16.56
C TRP A 34 23.29 5.32 -17.48
N PRO A 35 22.50 6.33 -17.07
CA PRO A 35 22.52 6.99 -15.77
C PRO A 35 21.94 6.11 -14.66
N VAL A 36 22.45 6.29 -13.44
CA VAL A 36 21.93 5.57 -12.25
C VAL A 36 20.50 6.02 -12.00
N TYR A 37 19.58 5.06 -11.93
CA TYR A 37 18.19 5.32 -11.60
C TYR A 37 18.04 5.54 -10.08
N HIS A 38 17.53 6.71 -9.70
CA HIS A 38 17.22 7.03 -8.31
C HIS A 38 15.70 7.02 -8.12
N ALA A 39 15.19 6.08 -7.33
CA ALA A 39 13.75 5.99 -7.01
C ALA A 39 13.27 7.11 -6.07
N LEU A 40 14.18 7.66 -5.26
CA LEU A 40 13.98 8.79 -4.37
C LEU A 40 15.18 9.74 -4.52
N GLN A 41 14.97 11.04 -4.26
CA GLN A 41 16.07 11.97 -4.23
C GLN A 41 17.04 11.61 -3.08
N PRO A 42 18.34 11.95 -3.19
CA PRO A 42 19.34 11.55 -2.20
C PRO A 42 19.11 12.07 -0.78
N ASN A 43 18.19 13.00 -0.56
CA ASN A 43 17.84 13.55 0.75
C ASN A 43 16.35 13.37 1.10
N ASP A 44 15.66 12.50 0.36
CA ASP A 44 14.25 12.22 0.57
C ASP A 44 14.08 10.84 1.22
N ALA A 45 13.06 10.72 2.06
CA ALA A 45 12.55 9.48 2.61
C ALA A 45 11.08 9.29 2.22
N LEU A 46 10.55 8.08 2.43
CA LEU A 46 9.19 7.73 2.04
C LEU A 46 8.41 7.20 3.23
N ILE A 47 7.26 7.82 3.52
CA ILE A 47 6.30 7.29 4.48
C ILE A 47 5.15 6.66 3.69
N LYS A 48 4.85 5.39 4.01
CA LYS A 48 3.74 4.63 3.43
C LYS A 48 2.74 4.28 4.51
N LEU A 49 1.50 4.70 4.36
CA LEU A 49 0.37 4.21 5.15
C LEU A 49 -0.30 3.11 4.33
N SER A 50 -0.20 1.86 4.77
CA SER A 50 -0.68 0.72 3.98
C SER A 50 -1.13 -0.42 4.86
N PHE A 51 -2.44 -0.65 4.94
CA PHE A 51 -3.00 -1.76 5.69
C PHE A 51 -4.38 -2.17 5.17
N SER A 52 -4.83 -3.35 5.61
CA SER A 52 -6.18 -3.86 5.34
C SER A 52 -6.79 -4.31 6.67
N HIS A 53 -7.87 -3.64 7.09
CA HIS A 53 -8.51 -3.89 8.38
C HIS A 53 -10.03 -4.01 8.23
N ALA A 54 -10.62 -4.97 8.95
CA ALA A 54 -12.06 -5.13 9.00
C ALA A 54 -12.63 -4.34 10.18
N GLY A 55 -13.41 -3.30 9.88
CA GLY A 55 -14.08 -2.52 10.91
C GLY A 55 -15.05 -3.35 11.75
N LYS A 56 -15.46 -2.80 12.90
CA LYS A 56 -16.47 -3.43 13.76
C LYS A 56 -17.83 -3.47 13.05
N PRO A 57 -18.72 -4.42 13.39
CA PRO A 57 -20.06 -4.47 12.81
C PRO A 57 -20.80 -3.14 13.02
N VAL A 58 -21.53 -2.69 12.00
CA VAL A 58 -22.26 -1.40 12.04
C VAL A 58 -23.34 -1.41 13.12
N THR A 59 -23.99 -2.56 13.33
CA THR A 59 -25.09 -2.74 14.27
C THR A 59 -24.79 -3.92 15.18
N GLU A 60 -25.24 -3.85 16.43
CA GLU A 60 -25.18 -4.98 17.35
C GLU A 60 -26.10 -6.12 16.92
N CYS A 61 -25.72 -7.34 17.30
CA CYS A 61 -26.58 -8.50 17.14
C CYS A 61 -27.83 -8.35 18.00
N ARG A 62 -29.02 -8.30 17.37
CA ARG A 62 -30.29 -8.30 18.11
C ARG A 62 -30.80 -9.73 18.28
N LYS A 63 -31.39 -10.03 19.44
CA LYS A 63 -32.17 -11.26 19.64
C LYS A 63 -33.54 -11.09 19.01
N ARG A 64 -33.97 -12.07 18.22
CA ARG A 64 -35.33 -12.11 17.67
C ARG A 64 -36.30 -12.65 18.71
N THR A 65 -37.51 -12.10 18.76
CA THR A 65 -38.53 -12.58 19.70
C THR A 65 -39.12 -13.92 19.24
N PRO A 66 -39.74 -14.71 20.14
CA PRO A 66 -40.39 -15.97 19.77
C PRO A 66 -41.47 -15.81 18.69
N GLU A 67 -42.19 -14.68 18.70
CA GLU A 67 -43.24 -14.36 17.72
C GLU A 67 -42.64 -14.07 16.34
N GLU A 68 -41.48 -13.41 16.28
CA GLU A 68 -40.73 -13.20 15.04
C GLU A 68 -40.17 -14.51 14.49
N LEU A 69 -39.67 -15.39 15.35
CA LEU A 69 -39.16 -16.71 14.95
C LEU A 69 -40.28 -17.63 14.44
N ALA A 70 -41.46 -17.59 15.07
CA ALA A 70 -42.61 -18.38 14.64
C ALA A 70 -43.06 -18.02 13.22
N LYS A 71 -42.94 -16.74 12.82
CA LYS A 71 -43.22 -16.27 11.45
C LYS A 71 -42.22 -16.77 10.42
N LEU A 72 -41.03 -17.21 10.82
CA LEU A 72 -40.00 -17.74 9.92
C LEU A 72 -40.21 -19.25 9.67
N PRO A 73 -39.84 -19.75 8.47
CA PRO A 73 -39.79 -21.17 8.18
C PRO A 73 -38.90 -21.93 9.18
N PRO A 74 -39.22 -23.19 9.55
CA PRO A 74 -38.49 -23.94 10.58
C PRO A 74 -36.97 -23.98 10.40
N ASN A 75 -36.47 -24.06 9.16
CA ASN A 75 -35.05 -24.10 8.82
C ASN A 75 -34.34 -22.73 8.86
N MET A 76 -35.08 -21.63 9.05
CA MET A 76 -34.55 -20.26 9.04
C MET A 76 -34.73 -19.53 10.39
N ARG A 77 -35.15 -20.23 11.45
CA ARG A 77 -35.40 -19.68 12.80
C ARG A 77 -34.09 -19.45 13.58
N ALA A 78 -33.21 -18.61 13.05
CA ALA A 78 -32.00 -18.18 13.76
C ALA A 78 -32.36 -17.18 14.88
N PRO A 79 -32.00 -17.45 16.14
CA PRO A 79 -32.39 -16.60 17.29
C PRO A 79 -31.66 -15.25 17.33
N LEU A 80 -30.52 -15.13 16.66
CA LEU A 80 -29.72 -13.91 16.56
C LEU A 80 -29.76 -13.36 15.13
N ASP A 81 -29.96 -12.05 15.04
CA ASP A 81 -29.90 -11.27 13.82
C ASP A 81 -28.67 -10.37 13.87
N CYS A 82 -27.58 -10.85 13.26
CA CYS A 82 -26.29 -10.16 13.22
C CYS A 82 -26.02 -9.66 11.79
N PRO A 83 -26.17 -8.35 11.51
CA PRO A 83 -25.79 -7.78 10.23
C PRO A 83 -24.31 -8.03 9.95
N ARG A 84 -23.99 -8.42 8.72
CA ARG A 84 -22.62 -8.68 8.28
C ARG A 84 -21.86 -7.42 7.87
N GLU A 85 -22.58 -6.32 7.66
CA GLU A 85 -22.01 -5.05 7.20
C GLU A 85 -21.02 -4.50 8.24
N ARG A 86 -19.86 -4.07 7.73
CA ARG A 86 -18.73 -3.60 8.52
C ARG A 86 -18.70 -2.07 8.52
N SER A 87 -18.16 -1.51 9.59
CA SER A 87 -17.89 -0.08 9.67
C SER A 87 -16.82 0.32 8.65
N PRO A 88 -16.95 1.48 7.97
CA PRO A 88 -15.84 2.07 7.25
C PRO A 88 -14.69 2.38 8.21
N VAL A 89 -13.47 2.29 7.69
CA VAL A 89 -12.25 2.64 8.43
C VAL A 89 -11.86 4.06 8.04
N ILE A 90 -11.96 4.99 8.98
CA ILE A 90 -11.52 6.39 8.81
C ILE A 90 -10.10 6.49 9.34
N VAL A 91 -9.20 7.03 8.54
CA VAL A 91 -7.79 7.21 8.90
C VAL A 91 -7.37 8.64 8.66
N GLU A 92 -6.64 9.18 9.62
CA GLU A 92 -5.93 10.45 9.52
C GLU A 92 -4.46 10.25 9.83
N LEU A 93 -3.62 10.93 9.06
CA LEU A 93 -2.18 11.00 9.25
C LEU A 93 -1.77 12.47 9.25
N ASP A 94 -1.15 12.88 10.34
CA ASP A 94 -0.48 14.15 10.47
C ASP A 94 1.03 13.91 10.54
N ILE A 95 1.78 14.80 9.89
CA ILE A 95 3.24 14.83 9.93
C ILE A 95 3.65 16.23 10.35
N ASP A 96 4.46 16.31 11.41
CA ASP A 96 4.95 17.57 11.97
C ASP A 96 3.80 18.56 12.26
N GLY A 97 2.70 18.04 12.81
CA GLY A 97 1.50 18.81 13.14
C GLY A 97 0.62 19.22 11.95
N LYS A 98 0.96 18.82 10.71
CA LYS A 98 0.16 19.09 9.52
C LYS A 98 -0.56 17.83 9.06
N GLN A 99 -1.89 17.90 8.90
CA GLN A 99 -2.67 16.82 8.30
C GLN A 99 -2.30 16.65 6.82
N VAL A 100 -1.74 15.49 6.50
CA VAL A 100 -1.28 15.14 5.15
C VAL A 100 -2.22 14.14 4.47
N PHE A 101 -3.01 13.41 5.24
CA PHE A 101 -4.00 12.46 4.72
C PHE A 101 -5.20 12.35 5.67
N SER A 102 -6.41 12.33 5.11
CA SER A 102 -7.65 11.99 5.82
C SER A 102 -8.63 11.37 4.83
N ARG A 103 -9.01 10.11 5.04
CA ARG A 103 -9.99 9.40 4.20
C ARG A 103 -10.76 8.34 4.97
N ALA A 104 -11.99 8.09 4.52
CA ALA A 104 -12.80 6.96 4.92
C ALA A 104 -12.72 5.85 3.87
N ALA A 105 -12.10 4.73 4.21
CA ALA A 105 -12.08 3.52 3.39
C ALA A 105 -13.34 2.68 3.64
N GLN A 106 -14.07 2.39 2.57
CA GLN A 106 -15.28 1.59 2.65
C GLN A 106 -14.96 0.09 2.71
N PRO A 107 -15.76 -0.72 3.42
CA PRO A 107 -15.60 -2.17 3.41
C PRO A 107 -15.79 -2.74 2.01
N SER A 108 -14.98 -3.73 1.65
CA SER A 108 -15.09 -4.44 0.39
C SER A 108 -16.24 -5.47 0.38
N GLY A 109 -16.55 -6.00 -0.80
CA GLY A 109 -17.55 -7.04 -1.02
C GLY A 109 -18.95 -6.51 -1.35
N LEU A 110 -19.75 -7.34 -2.02
CA LEU A 110 -21.13 -6.98 -2.45
C LEU A 110 -22.03 -6.63 -1.27
N ARG A 111 -21.77 -7.20 -0.10
CA ARG A 111 -22.52 -6.98 1.14
C ARG A 111 -21.79 -6.09 2.14
N ARG A 112 -20.67 -5.46 1.74
CA ARG A 112 -19.81 -4.63 2.61
C ARG A 112 -19.37 -5.35 3.89
N ASP A 113 -19.09 -6.65 3.78
CA ASP A 113 -18.68 -7.50 4.89
C ASP A 113 -17.18 -7.85 4.87
N GLY A 114 -16.44 -7.38 3.86
CA GLY A 114 -14.99 -7.53 3.74
C GLY A 114 -14.19 -6.45 4.47
N PRO A 115 -12.85 -6.54 4.42
CA PRO A 115 -11.98 -5.52 5.00
C PRO A 115 -12.00 -4.22 4.18
N ALA A 116 -11.65 -3.12 4.83
CA ALA A 116 -11.36 -1.84 4.20
C ALA A 116 -9.84 -1.69 4.04
N THR A 117 -9.40 -1.36 2.83
CA THR A 117 -7.98 -1.20 2.50
C THR A 117 -7.61 0.27 2.39
N VAL A 118 -6.51 0.65 3.04
CA VAL A 118 -5.96 2.00 2.99
C VAL A 118 -4.58 1.93 2.37
N TYR A 119 -4.33 2.79 1.37
CA TYR A 119 -3.02 2.97 0.78
C TYR A 119 -2.77 4.46 0.52
N TYR A 120 -1.70 4.98 1.10
CA TYR A 120 -1.21 6.32 0.86
C TYR A 120 0.32 6.32 0.98
N ARG A 121 0.98 7.11 0.12
CA ARG A 121 2.42 7.27 0.15
C ARG A 121 2.76 8.74 0.03
N MET A 122 3.78 9.17 0.73
CA MET A 122 4.29 10.53 0.59
C MET A 122 5.79 10.59 0.82
N VAL A 123 6.43 11.41 0.01
CA VAL A 123 7.85 11.70 0.13
C VAL A 123 8.01 12.84 1.14
N VAL A 124 8.95 12.68 2.06
CA VAL A 124 9.34 13.68 3.06
C VAL A 124 10.85 13.87 3.01
N PRO A 125 11.39 15.02 3.45
CA PRO A 125 12.82 15.15 3.66
C PRO A 125 13.35 14.05 4.60
N ALA A 126 14.61 13.65 4.46
CA ALA A 126 15.27 12.85 5.47
C ALA A 126 15.45 13.68 6.75
N GLY A 127 15.26 13.07 7.91
CA GLY A 127 15.29 13.76 9.19
C GLY A 127 14.33 13.20 10.23
N SER A 128 14.16 13.94 11.32
CA SER A 128 13.23 13.60 12.40
C SER A 128 11.85 14.15 12.07
N HIS A 129 10.84 13.29 12.05
CA HIS A 129 9.45 13.66 11.80
C HIS A 129 8.55 13.15 12.92
N GLN A 130 7.61 13.98 13.36
CA GLN A 130 6.56 13.57 14.28
C GLN A 130 5.37 13.04 13.48
N LEU A 131 5.04 11.76 13.65
CA LEU A 131 3.88 11.14 13.05
C LEU A 131 2.76 11.06 14.07
N ALA A 132 1.56 11.49 13.70
CA ALA A 132 0.34 11.25 14.46
C ALA A 132 -0.68 10.54 13.56
N VAL A 133 -1.02 9.31 13.93
CA VAL A 133 -1.92 8.44 13.17
C VAL A 133 -3.17 8.21 14.01
N ARG A 134 -4.33 8.52 13.43
CA ARG A 134 -5.63 8.32 14.08
C ARG A 134 -6.49 7.42 13.21
N LEU A 135 -7.08 6.41 13.80
CA LEU A 135 -7.90 5.41 13.13
C LEU A 135 -9.22 5.25 13.86
N LYS A 136 -10.32 5.23 13.09
CA LYS A 136 -11.67 4.93 13.58
C LYS A 136 -12.23 3.78 12.76
N ASP A 137 -12.48 2.67 13.41
CA ASP A 137 -13.00 1.43 12.81
C ASP A 137 -14.37 1.01 13.35
N ASP A 138 -14.99 1.83 14.20
CA ASP A 138 -16.34 1.63 14.73
C ASP A 138 -17.18 2.89 14.54
N VAL A 139 -18.23 2.82 13.72
CA VAL A 139 -19.14 3.96 13.53
C VAL A 139 -19.92 4.34 14.78
N ARG A 140 -20.04 3.40 15.73
CA ARG A 140 -20.76 3.61 16.99
C ARG A 140 -19.91 4.32 18.03
N ALA A 141 -18.59 4.32 17.87
CA ALA A 141 -17.69 5.07 18.75
C ALA A 141 -17.79 6.58 18.45
N PRO A 142 -17.80 7.46 19.48
CA PRO A 142 -17.89 8.91 19.26
C PRO A 142 -16.65 9.49 18.59
N GLY A 143 -15.45 8.91 18.81
CA GLY A 143 -14.18 9.41 18.29
C GLY A 143 -13.33 8.32 17.61
N PHE A 144 -12.03 8.59 17.49
CA PHE A 144 -11.04 7.63 17.01
C PHE A 144 -10.89 6.48 18.00
N THR A 145 -10.84 5.26 17.49
CA THR A 145 -10.73 4.03 18.29
C THR A 145 -9.27 3.68 18.57
N HIS A 146 -8.36 4.10 17.69
CA HIS A 146 -6.92 3.89 17.84
C HIS A 146 -6.15 5.17 17.48
N THR A 147 -5.14 5.49 18.28
CA THR A 147 -4.27 6.64 18.05
C THR A 147 -2.84 6.26 18.38
N ARG A 148 -1.89 6.70 17.57
CA ARG A 148 -0.46 6.55 17.84
C ARG A 148 0.28 7.81 17.42
N GLU A 149 1.09 8.32 18.32
CA GLU A 149 1.99 9.43 18.08
C GLU A 149 3.42 8.97 18.35
N GLU A 150 4.31 9.16 17.36
CA GLU A 150 5.68 8.70 17.46
C GLU A 150 6.60 9.59 16.64
N THR A 151 7.78 9.89 17.18
CA THR A 151 8.82 10.58 16.41
C THR A 151 9.70 9.53 15.76
N VAL A 152 9.76 9.56 14.43
CA VAL A 152 10.60 8.67 13.63
C VAL A 152 11.78 9.46 13.08
N LYS A 153 12.96 8.84 13.09
CA LYS A 153 14.13 9.34 12.39
C LYS A 153 14.26 8.59 11.07
N LEU A 154 14.14 9.32 9.97
CA LEU A 154 14.24 8.81 8.62
C LEU A 154 15.61 9.12 8.03
N ASP A 155 16.36 8.06 7.73
CA ASP A 155 17.59 8.16 6.97
C ASP A 155 17.28 8.40 5.47
N PRO A 156 18.21 8.98 4.70
CA PRO A 156 18.01 9.18 3.27
C PRO A 156 17.65 7.89 2.53
N THR A 157 16.68 7.99 1.61
CA THR A 157 16.10 6.88 0.85
C THR A 157 15.42 5.79 1.69
N GLN A 158 15.26 5.99 3.00
CA GLN A 158 14.54 5.06 3.86
C GLN A 158 13.05 5.09 3.57
N ILE A 159 12.44 3.92 3.68
CA ILE A 159 10.99 3.75 3.59
C ILE A 159 10.50 3.27 4.94
N VAL A 160 9.57 4.03 5.54
CA VAL A 160 8.86 3.63 6.76
C VAL A 160 7.40 3.36 6.41
N VAL A 161 6.87 2.29 6.99
CA VAL A 161 5.50 1.82 6.80
C VAL A 161 4.73 1.99 8.10
N VAL A 162 3.62 2.72 8.00
CA VAL A 162 2.57 2.77 9.00
C VAL A 162 1.53 1.71 8.64
N ASP A 163 1.36 0.74 9.54
CA ASP A 163 0.44 -0.40 9.40
C ASP A 163 -0.49 -0.45 10.62
N PHE A 164 -1.52 -1.28 10.55
CA PHE A 164 -2.42 -1.59 11.65
C PHE A 164 -2.47 -3.09 11.87
N ASP A 165 -2.00 -3.54 13.04
CA ASP A 165 -2.02 -4.95 13.39
C ASP A 165 -3.39 -5.34 13.99
N PRO A 166 -4.19 -6.17 13.29
CA PRO A 166 -5.49 -6.57 13.77
C PRO A 166 -5.42 -7.51 14.98
N ALA A 167 -4.30 -8.22 15.19
CA ALA A 167 -4.14 -9.14 16.32
C ALA A 167 -3.90 -8.39 17.63
N THR A 168 -3.03 -7.38 17.60
CA THR A 168 -2.75 -6.54 18.78
C THR A 168 -3.66 -5.32 18.89
N GLN A 169 -4.48 -5.04 17.86
CA GLN A 169 -5.36 -3.87 17.78
C GLN A 169 -4.57 -2.55 17.94
N SER A 170 -3.38 -2.50 17.33
CA SER A 170 -2.44 -1.39 17.49
C SER A 170 -1.89 -0.91 16.15
N ILE A 171 -1.61 0.39 16.07
CA ILE A 171 -0.91 0.98 14.92
C ILE A 171 0.58 0.67 15.10
N THR A 172 1.24 0.22 14.04
CA THR A 172 2.68 -0.08 14.02
C THR A 172 3.40 0.82 13.01
N ILE A 173 4.64 1.16 13.30
CA ILE A 173 5.49 2.01 12.47
C ILE A 173 6.84 1.30 12.36
N GLN A 174 7.21 0.87 11.15
CA GLN A 174 8.38 0.02 10.90
C GLN A 174 9.08 0.32 9.58
#